data_AF-A0A537RD06-F1
#
_entry.id   AF-A0A537RD06-F1
#
_cell.length_a   1.000
_cell.length_b   1.000
_cell.length_c   1.000
_cell.angle_alpha   90.00
_cell.angle_beta   90.00
_cell.angle_gamma   90.00
#
_symmetry.space_group_name_H-M   'P 1'
#
loop_
_entity.id
_entity.type
_entity.pdbx_description
1 polymer ?
#
loop_
_entity_poly.entity_id
_entity_poly.type
_entity_poly.pdbx_seq_one_letter_code
_entity_poly.pdbx_strand_id
1 'polypeptide(L)'
;MSAHEIPLMAEGCSRFTPPLFLHQQEPPGIGNAMWVIIRTLKGKNSFLTETGQWSQDRNDAERFDRYDYAVYYRDKEVGPRERRGVGVVKFG
;
A
#
# COMPACT_ATOMS: atom_id res chain seq x y z
N MET A 1 24.21 4.19 6.61
CA MET A 1 22.81 3.99 7.01
C MET A 1 22.37 2.68 6.37
N SER A 2 22.05 1.67 7.18
CA SER A 2 21.81 0.30 6.68
C SER A 2 20.46 0.24 5.98
N ALA A 3 20.44 -0.18 4.71
CA ALA A 3 19.20 -0.47 4.00
C ALA A 3 18.45 -1.58 4.75
N HIS A 4 17.19 -1.34 5.12
CA HIS A 4 16.33 -2.38 5.66
C HIS A 4 15.81 -3.23 4.49
N GLU A 5 16.44 -4.39 4.30
CA GLU A 5 16.01 -5.38 3.32
C GLU A 5 14.77 -6.10 3.83
N ILE A 6 13.65 -5.94 3.11
CA ILE A 6 12.43 -6.72 3.37
C ILE A 6 12.44 -7.91 2.40
N PRO A 7 12.55 -9.15 2.89
CA PRO A 7 12.49 -10.32 2.03
C PRO A 7 11.05 -10.54 1.53
N LEU A 8 10.87 -10.51 0.21
CA LEU A 8 9.65 -10.96 -0.46
C LEU A 8 9.62 -12.49 -0.46
N MET A 9 9.19 -13.09 0.65
CA MET A 9 8.89 -14.53 0.67
C MET A 9 7.49 -14.74 0.11
N ALA A 10 7.39 -15.02 -1.18
CA ALA A 10 6.17 -15.58 -1.76
C ALA A 10 6.08 -17.05 -1.33
N GLU A 11 5.11 -17.38 -0.47
CA GLU A 11 4.78 -18.76 -0.12
C GLU A 11 4.42 -19.54 -1.41
N GLY A 12 5.34 -20.37 -1.89
CA GLY A 12 5.13 -21.24 -3.05
C GLY A 12 6.27 -21.33 -4.06
N CYS A 13 7.30 -20.47 -4.00
CA CYS A 13 8.43 -20.57 -4.93
C CYS A 13 9.60 -21.37 -4.34
N SER A 14 9.95 -22.46 -5.03
CA SER A 14 11.20 -23.23 -5.02
C SER A 14 12.30 -22.78 -4.03
N ARG A 15 12.76 -23.71 -3.19
CA ARG A 15 13.90 -23.58 -2.24
C ARG A 15 15.26 -23.22 -2.90
N PHE A 16 15.32 -23.14 -4.23
CA PHE A 16 16.55 -22.86 -4.99
C PHE A 16 16.56 -21.49 -5.68
N THR A 17 15.57 -20.64 -5.43
CA THR A 17 15.54 -19.29 -5.98
C THR A 17 16.25 -18.35 -5.00
N PRO A 18 17.29 -17.60 -5.41
CA PRO A 18 17.89 -16.58 -4.55
C PRO A 18 16.81 -15.57 -4.13
N PRO A 19 16.88 -15.00 -2.90
CA PRO A 19 15.91 -14.03 -2.45
C PRO A 19 15.83 -12.89 -3.46
N LEU A 20 14.62 -12.61 -3.98
CA LEU A 20 14.37 -11.41 -4.75
C LEU A 20 14.36 -10.23 -3.79
N PHE A 21 15.53 -9.63 -3.60
CA PHE A 21 15.64 -8.34 -2.96
C PHE A 21 15.06 -7.29 -3.92
N LEU A 22 14.14 -6.45 -3.44
CA LEU A 22 13.74 -5.24 -4.14
C LEU A 22 14.93 -4.28 -4.14
N HIS A 23 15.86 -4.44 -5.09
CA HIS A 23 16.86 -3.43 -5.36
C HIS A 23 16.17 -2.25 -6.03
N GLN A 24 15.94 -1.22 -5.22
CA GLN A 24 15.37 0.05 -5.62
C GLN A 24 16.34 0.78 -6.55
N GLN A 25 15.97 0.97 -7.80
CA GLN A 25 16.22 2.26 -8.43
C GLN A 25 14.98 3.11 -8.13
N GLU A 26 15.08 4.01 -7.16
CA GLU A 26 14.09 5.08 -7.03
C GLU A 26 14.07 5.83 -8.37
N PRO A 27 12.92 5.92 -9.08
CA PRO A 27 12.84 6.86 -10.18
C PRO A 27 12.97 8.27 -9.57
N PRO A 28 13.96 9.07 -10.02
CA PRO A 28 14.14 10.41 -9.49
C PRO A 28 12.96 11.26 -9.96
N GLY A 29 12.21 11.80 -9.00
CA GLY A 29 11.32 12.94 -9.21
C GLY A 29 9.89 12.62 -9.64
N ILE A 30 9.02 12.26 -8.68
CA ILE A 30 7.64 12.77 -8.63
C ILE A 30 7.33 13.13 -7.18
N GLY A 31 7.43 14.42 -6.86
CA GLY A 31 7.23 14.97 -5.52
C GLY A 31 5.87 14.63 -4.90
N ASN A 32 5.88 14.59 -3.56
CA ASN A 32 4.71 14.68 -2.68
C ASN A 32 3.51 13.78 -3.03
N ALA A 33 3.74 12.56 -3.51
CA ALA A 33 2.65 11.61 -3.76
C ALA A 33 2.64 10.52 -2.70
N MET A 34 1.54 10.37 -1.97
CA MET A 34 1.30 9.28 -1.02
C MET A 34 0.13 8.41 -1.48
N TRP A 35 0.15 7.14 -1.07
CA TRP A 35 -0.87 6.17 -1.42
C TRP A 35 -1.84 5.96 -0.26
N VAL A 36 -3.11 5.73 -0.56
CA VAL A 36 -4.16 5.49 0.44
C VAL A 36 -5.02 4.31 0.01
N ILE A 37 -5.59 3.57 0.96
CA ILE A 37 -6.51 2.49 0.64
C ILE A 37 -7.94 3.05 0.60
N ILE A 38 -8.63 2.80 -0.52
CA ILE A 38 -9.98 3.28 -0.77
C ILE A 38 -10.91 2.07 -0.86
N ARG A 39 -12.02 2.12 -0.14
CA ARG A 39 -13.14 1.21 -0.28
C ARG A 39 -14.33 1.93 -0.90
N THR A 40 -14.93 1.34 -1.93
CA THR A 40 -16.14 1.87 -2.55
C THR A 40 -17.36 1.02 -2.16
N LEU A 41 -18.29 1.61 -1.41
CA LEU A 41 -19.56 1.00 -1.00
C LEU A 41 -20.72 1.74 -1.67
N LYS A 42 -21.49 1.05 -2.52
CA LYS A 42 -22.68 1.61 -3.20
C LYS A 42 -22.41 2.97 -3.90
N GLY A 43 -21.24 3.11 -4.52
CA GLY A 43 -20.83 4.34 -5.20
C GLY A 43 -20.26 5.44 -4.29
N LYS A 44 -20.15 5.22 -2.98
CA LYS A 44 -19.50 6.13 -2.03
C LYS A 44 -18.12 5.62 -1.66
N ASN A 45 -17.14 6.52 -1.61
CA ASN A 45 -15.78 6.18 -1.20
C ASN A 45 -15.64 6.29 0.32
N SER A 46 -14.79 5.43 0.88
CA SER A 46 -14.31 5.48 2.26
C SER A 46 -12.83 5.19 2.26
N PHE A 47 -12.10 5.77 3.21
CA PHE A 47 -10.66 5.72 3.30
C PHE A 47 -10.25 5.01 4.57
N LEU A 48 -9.24 4.14 4.46
CA LEU A 48 -8.72 3.42 5.61
C LEU A 48 -7.89 4.37 6.47
N THR A 49 -8.22 4.47 7.75
CA THR A 49 -7.48 5.28 8.73
C THR A 49 -6.33 4.47 9.35
N GLU A 50 -5.41 5.16 10.02
CA GLU A 50 -4.26 4.51 10.71
C GLU A 50 -4.72 3.51 11.79
N THR A 51 -5.91 3.74 12.35
CA THR A 51 -6.55 2.88 13.36
C THR A 51 -7.30 1.68 12.77
N GLY A 52 -7.22 1.45 11.45
CA GLY A 52 -7.92 0.38 10.74
C GLY A 52 -9.43 0.61 10.60
N GLN A 53 -9.92 1.82 10.90
CA GLN A 53 -11.31 2.21 10.70
C GLN A 53 -11.51 2.81 9.30
N TRP A 54 -12.77 2.95 8.89
CA TRP A 54 -13.13 3.56 7.62
C TRP A 54 -13.73 4.95 7.84
N SER A 55 -13.07 5.98 7.32
CA SER A 55 -13.59 7.36 7.31
C SER A 55 -14.20 7.72 5.96
N GLN A 56 -15.15 8.66 5.95
CA GLN A 56 -15.61 9.32 4.72
C GLN A 56 -14.71 10.51 4.36
N ASP A 57 -13.93 11.03 5.31
CA ASP A 57 -12.95 12.09 5.06
C ASP A 57 -11.65 11.47 4.53
N ARG A 58 -11.15 12.04 3.44
CA ARG A 58 -9.87 11.67 2.83
C ARG A 58 -8.69 12.07 3.71
N ASN A 59 -8.83 13.11 4.53
CA ASN A 59 -7.73 13.65 5.33
C ASN A 59 -7.34 12.74 6.50
N ASP A 60 -8.28 11.90 6.93
CA ASP A 60 -8.09 10.86 7.96
C ASP A 60 -7.43 9.59 7.42
N ALA A 61 -7.19 9.51 6.10
CA ALA A 61 -6.64 8.33 5.47
C ALA A 61 -5.18 8.08 5.92
N GLU A 62 -4.89 6.83 6.26
CA GLU A 62 -3.52 6.32 6.39
C GLU A 62 -2.76 6.52 5.07
N ARG A 63 -1.53 7.02 5.18
CA ARG A 63 -0.71 7.43 4.03
C ARG A 63 0.51 6.54 3.92
N PHE A 64 0.58 5.80 2.83
CA PHE A 64 1.69 4.92 2.53
C PHE A 64 2.66 5.59 1.58
N ASP A 65 3.94 5.64 1.95
CA ASP A 65 5.01 6.18 1.11
C ASP A 65 5.28 5.32 -0.13
N ARG A 66 4.90 4.05 -0.09
CA ARG A 66 5.17 3.09 -1.17
C ARG A 66 3.91 2.36 -1.63
N TYR A 67 3.75 2.25 -2.94
CA TYR A 67 2.60 1.61 -3.57
C TYR A 67 2.52 0.11 -3.24
N ASP A 68 3.64 -0.60 -3.33
CA ASP A 68 3.74 -2.03 -3.03
C ASP A 68 3.35 -2.33 -1.58
N TYR A 69 3.77 -1.48 -0.65
CA TYR A 69 3.37 -1.58 0.75
C TYR A 69 1.87 -1.33 0.95
N ALA A 70 1.29 -0.32 0.30
CA ALA A 70 -0.16 -0.08 0.33
C ALA A 70 -0.97 -1.26 -0.21
N VAL A 71 -0.50 -1.90 -1.28
CA VAL A 71 -1.13 -3.10 -1.87
C VAL A 71 -1.03 -4.29 -0.92
N TYR A 72 0.16 -4.55 -0.35
CA TYR A 72 0.35 -5.62 0.62
C TYR A 72 -0.57 -5.45 1.83
N TYR A 73 -0.62 -4.24 2.40
CA TYR A 73 -1.48 -3.92 3.54
C TYR A 73 -2.95 -4.13 3.19
N ARG A 74 -3.40 -3.65 2.02
CA ARG A 74 -4.77 -3.86 1.51
C ARG A 74 -5.17 -5.33 1.48
N ASP A 75 -4.29 -6.20 1.01
CA ASP A 75 -4.61 -7.62 0.78
C ASP A 75 -4.53 -8.46 2.06
N LYS A 76 -3.71 -8.07 3.03
CA LYS A 76 -3.54 -8.78 4.30
C LYS A 76 -4.49 -8.32 5.40
N GLU A 77 -4.61 -7.01 5.59
CA GLU A 77 -5.33 -6.44 6.74
C GLU A 77 -6.80 -6.14 6.42
N VAL A 78 -7.17 -6.10 5.14
CA VAL A 78 -8.49 -5.68 4.70
C VAL A 78 -9.19 -6.89 4.05
N GLY A 79 -10.18 -7.48 4.72
CA GLY A 79 -10.75 -8.78 4.33
C GLY A 79 -11.67 -8.79 3.08
N PRO A 80 -11.60 -9.77 2.16
CA PRO A 80 -11.98 -9.73 0.73
C PRO A 80 -13.41 -9.34 0.33
N ARG A 81 -14.32 -9.09 1.28
CA ARG A 81 -15.76 -8.90 1.04
C ARG A 81 -16.13 -7.57 0.40
N GLU A 82 -15.17 -6.67 0.19
CA GLU A 82 -15.42 -5.30 -0.25
C GLU A 82 -14.51 -4.93 -1.43
N ARG A 83 -15.07 -4.17 -2.40
CA ARG A 83 -14.28 -3.61 -3.50
C ARG A 83 -13.35 -2.54 -2.94
N ARG A 84 -12.04 -2.80 -3.03
CA ARG A 84 -10.99 -1.92 -2.55
C ARG A 84 -9.92 -1.69 -3.60
N GLY A 85 -9.34 -0.51 -3.56
CA GLY A 85 -8.23 -0.10 -4.42
C GLY A 85 -7.22 0.72 -3.64
N VAL A 86 -6.10 1.01 -4.31
CA VAL A 86 -5.11 1.96 -3.82
C VAL A 86 -5.25 3.23 -4.65
N GLY A 87 -5.50 4.36 -3.99
CA GLY A 87 -5.55 5.69 -4.61
C GLY A 87 -4.28 6.48 -4.33
N VAL A 88 -4.07 7.56 -5.09
CA VAL A 88 -2.92 8.46 -4.94
C VAL A 88 -3.38 9.84 -4.45
N VAL A 89 -2.62 10.40 -3.52
CA VAL A 89 -2.78 11.76 -2.99
C VAL A 89 -1.53 12.55 -3.34
N LYS A 90 -1.70 13.64 -4.10
CA LYS A 90 -0.62 14.59 -4.38
C LYS A 90 -0.76 15.79 -3.44
N PHE A 91 0.31 16.19 -2.75
CA PHE A 91 0.35 17.46 -2.02
C PHE A 91 0.96 18.53 -2.94
N GLY A 92 0.16 19.57 -3.20
CA GLY A 92 0.59 20.78 -3.90
C GLY A 92 1.25 21.76 -2.96
#